data_AF-A0A9P7GCF1-F1
#
_entry.id   AF-A0A9P7GCF1-F1
#
_cell.length_a   1.000
_cell.length_b   1.000
_cell.length_c   1.000
_cell.angle_alpha   90.00
_cell.angle_beta   90.00
_cell.angle_gamma   90.00
#
_symmetry.space_group_name_H-M   'P 1'
#
loop_
_entity.id
_entity.type
_entity.pdbx_description
1 polymer ?
#
loop_
_entity_poly.entity_id
_entity_poly.type
_entity_poly.pdbx_seq_one_letter_code
_entity_poly.pdbx_strand_id
1 'polypeptide(L)' 'MTLAKTILYTSQEYFCNGCSVGHNDLLIVVLFWIMPNIVWIAFSSLIIRRLGTDILSSIRKASRGKTE' A
#
# COMPACT_ATOMS: atom_id res chain seq x y z
N MET A 1 -4.51 2.33 -6.86
CA MET A 1 -4.85 0.98 -6.35
C MET A 1 -3.62 0.13 -6.01
N THR A 2 -2.44 0.73 -5.78
CA THR A 2 -1.20 -0.02 -5.53
C THR A 2 -1.21 -0.71 -4.18
N LEU A 3 -1.42 0.04 -3.08
CA LEU A 3 -1.45 -0.53 -1.72
C LEU A 3 -2.46 -1.68 -1.59
N ALA A 4 -3.70 -1.46 -2.02
CA ALA A 4 -4.76 -2.45 -1.93
C ALA A 4 -4.44 -3.72 -2.73
N LYS A 5 -3.94 -3.57 -3.97
CA LYS A 5 -3.52 -4.71 -4.80
C LYS A 5 -2.37 -5.46 -4.15
N THR A 6 -1.36 -4.76 -3.64
CA THR A 6 -0.20 -5.39 -2.99
C THR A 6 -0.62 -6.20 -1.77
N ILE A 7 -1.46 -5.64 -0.89
CA ILE A 7 -1.98 -6.36 0.29
C ILE A 7 -2.81 -7.58 -0.12
N LEU A 8 -3.70 -7.42 -1.10
CA LEU A 8 -4.55 -8.51 -1.58
C LEU A 8 -3.70 -9.66 -2.14
N TYR A 9 -2.72 -9.32 -2.98
CA TYR A 9 -1.81 -10.28 -3.60
C TYR A 9 -0.98 -11.03 -2.56
N THR A 10 -0.37 -10.33 -1.59
CA THR A 10 0.39 -10.99 -0.53
C THR A 10 -0.48 -11.86 0.37
N SER A 11 -1.73 -11.44 0.62
CA SER A 11 -2.69 -12.23 1.41
C SER A 11 -3.09 -13.50 0.67
N GLN A 12 -3.33 -13.41 -0.64
CA GLN A 12 -3.66 -14.56 -1.47
C GLN A 12 -2.53 -15.60 -1.50
N GLU A 13 -1.26 -15.17 -1.61
CA GLU A 13 -0.13 -16.10 -1.52
C GLU A 13 -0.05 -16.77 -0.14
N TYR A 14 -0.33 -16.04 0.94
CA TYR A 14 -0.37 -16.61 2.29
C TYR A 14 -1.45 -17.69 2.44
N PHE A 15 -2.69 -17.40 2.04
CA PHE A 15 -3.81 -18.33 2.21
C PHE A 15 -3.76 -19.55 1.29
N CYS A 16 -2.99 -19.49 0.19
CA CYS A 16 -2.89 -20.58 -0.76
C CYS A 16 -1.55 -21.34 -0.69
N ASN A 17 -0.76 -21.11 0.37
CA ASN A 17 0.57 -21.71 0.57
C ASN A 17 1.56 -21.42 -0.57
N GLY A 18 1.54 -20.20 -1.09
CA GLY A 18 2.51 -19.73 -2.09
C GLY A 18 2.29 -20.28 -3.48
N CYS A 19 1.04 -20.36 -3.96
CA CYS A 19 0.72 -20.91 -5.30
C CYS A 19 1.53 -20.29 -6.44
N SER A 20 1.82 -18.99 -6.38
CA SER A 20 2.54 -18.29 -7.44
C SER A 20 4.03 -18.14 -7.15
N VAL A 21 4.47 -18.14 -5.90
CA VAL A 21 5.87 -17.83 -5.54
C VAL A 21 6.62 -18.96 -4.85
N GLY A 22 5.92 -19.95 -4.31
CA GLY A 22 6.49 -21.04 -3.49
C GLY A 22 7.36 -22.04 -4.25
N HIS A 23 7.38 -21.99 -5.57
CA HIS A 23 8.28 -22.79 -6.40
C HIS A 23 9.68 -22.17 -6.56
N ASN A 24 9.90 -20.95 -6.06
CA ASN A 24 11.18 -20.25 -6.17
C ASN A 24 12.05 -20.48 -4.93
N ASP A 25 13.37 -20.40 -5.12
CA ASP A 25 14.32 -20.40 -4.01
C ASP A 25 14.03 -19.25 -3.04
N LEU A 26 14.24 -19.50 -1.74
CA LEU A 26 13.96 -18.54 -0.68
C LEU A 26 14.67 -17.20 -0.92
N LEU A 27 15.91 -17.22 -1.41
CA LEU A 27 16.66 -16.00 -1.73
C LEU A 27 15.99 -15.18 -2.82
N ILE A 28 15.47 -15.84 -3.87
CA ILE A 28 14.76 -15.19 -4.98
C ILE A 28 13.46 -14.57 -4.46
N VAL A 29 12.70 -15.31 -3.65
CA VAL A 29 11.46 -14.82 -3.03
C VAL A 29 11.73 -13.59 -2.18
N VAL A 30 12.76 -13.61 -1.33
CA VAL A 30 13.07 -12.47 -0.46
C VAL A 30 13.46 -11.23 -1.27
N LEU A 31 14.39 -11.38 -2.22
CA LEU A 31 14.95 -10.24 -2.96
C LEU A 31 13.97 -9.64 -3.98
N PHE A 32 13.23 -10.48 -4.70
CA PHE A 32 12.42 -10.02 -5.83
C PHE A 32 10.92 -9.96 -5.54
N TRP A 33 10.45 -10.61 -4.47
CA TRP A 33 9.04 -10.57 -4.08
C TRP A 33 8.85 -9.80 -2.78
N ILE A 34 9.49 -10.19 -1.67
CA ILE A 34 9.24 -9.56 -0.37
C ILE A 34 9.73 -8.10 -0.35
N MET A 35 11.01 -7.87 -0.65
CA MET A 35 11.64 -6.55 -0.55
C MET A 35 10.91 -5.49 -1.40
N PRO A 36 10.60 -5.71 -2.69
CA PRO A 36 9.92 -4.71 -3.50
C PRO A 36 8.48 -4.45 -3.04
N ASN A 37 7.75 -5.48 -2.61
CA ASN A 37 6.38 -5.31 -2.10
C ASN A 37 6.36 -4.51 -0.80
N ILE A 38 7.32 -4.71 0.12
CA ILE A 38 7.45 -3.90 1.33
C ILE A 38 7.69 -2.43 0.97
N VAL A 39 8.59 -2.15 0.03
CA VAL A 39 8.85 -0.78 -0.45
C VAL A 39 7.56 -0.16 -1.00
N TRP A 40 6.78 -0.90 -1.79
CA TRP A 40 5.53 -0.38 -2.35
C TRP A 40 4.44 -0.13 -1.32
N ILE A 41 4.33 -0.97 -0.31
CA ILE A 41 3.42 -0.75 0.82
C ILE A 41 3.81 0.56 1.52
N ALA A 42 5.07 0.71 1.92
CA ALA A 42 5.54 1.89 2.64
C ALA A 42 5.34 3.17 1.81
N PHE A 43 5.82 3.18 0.57
CA PHE A 43 5.73 4.34 -0.31
C PHE A 43 4.28 4.75 -0.59
N SER A 44 3.42 3.78 -0.92
CA SER A 44 2.00 4.08 -1.19
C SER A 44 1.28 4.58 0.06
N SER A 45 1.56 4.02 1.24
CA SER A 45 1.00 4.49 2.50
C SER A 45 1.41 5.92 2.83
N LEU A 46 2.67 6.31 2.57
CA LEU A 46 3.12 7.68 2.76
C LEU A 46 2.38 8.67 1.85
N ILE A 47 2.19 8.31 0.56
CA ILE A 47 1.42 9.13 -0.39
C ILE A 47 -0.02 9.28 0.08
N ILE A 48 -0.68 8.18 0.47
CA ILE A 48 -2.06 8.19 0.96
C ILE A 48 -2.19 9.10 2.18
N ARG A 49 -1.26 9.00 3.14
CA ARG A 49 -1.26 9.86 4.33
C ARG A 49 -1.12 11.32 3.94
N ARG A 50 -0.15 11.67 3.09
CA ARG A 50 0.09 13.06 2.70
C ARG A 50 -1.10 13.65 1.95
N LEU A 51 -1.52 12.99 0.87
CA LEU A 51 -2.64 13.46 0.05
C LEU A 51 -3.95 13.51 0.85
N GLY A 52 -4.19 12.50 1.70
CA GLY A 52 -5.35 12.47 2.59
C GLY A 52 -5.36 13.66 3.56
N THR A 53 -4.21 14.02 4.15
CA THR A 53 -4.12 15.20 5.01
C THR A 53 -4.35 16.51 4.25
N ASP A 54 -3.85 16.63 3.02
CA ASP A 54 -4.02 17.82 2.20
C ASP A 54 -5.49 18.00 1.78
N ILE A 55 -6.20 16.91 1.45
CA ILE A 55 -7.64 16.92 1.19
C ILE A 55 -8.42 17.36 2.45
N LEU A 56 -8.15 16.74 3.60
CA LEU A 56 -8.84 17.08 4.86
C LEU A 56 -8.61 18.55 5.27
N SER A 57 -7.40 19.05 5.09
CA SER A 57 -7.06 20.45 5.33
C SER A 57 -7.88 21.40 4.44
N SER A 58 -8.00 21.08 3.15
CA SER A 58 -8.76 21.88 2.19
C SER A 58 -10.25 21.91 2.52
N ILE A 59 -10.83 20.77 2.89
CA ILE A 59 -12.23 20.66 3.33
C ILE A 59 -12.48 21.52 4.58
N ARG A 60 -11.58 21.44 5.57
CA ARG A 60 -11.71 22.22 6.82
C ARG A 60 -11.60 23.73 6.60
N LYS A 61 -10.77 24.18 5.66
CA LYS A 61 -10.66 25.60 5.30
C LYS A 61 -11.96 26.08 4.64
N ALA A 62 -12.46 25.32 3.66
CA ALA A 62 -13.71 25.65 2.97
C ALA A 62 -14.92 25.67 3.93
N SER A 63 -14.97 24.78 4.93
CA SER A 63 -16.05 24.78 5.91
C SER A 63 -16.02 25.99 6.84
N ARG A 64 -14.84 26.52 7.19
CA ARG A 64 -14.70 27.70 8.07
C ARG A 64 -15.12 28.99 7.38
N GLY A 65 -14.76 29.19 6.12
CA GLY A 65 -15.16 30.38 5.35
C GLY A 65 -16.64 30.46 4.98
N LYS A 66 -17.46 29.47 5.37
CA LYS A 66 -18.93 29.46 5.20
C LYS A 66 -19.69 29.98 6.42
N THR A 67 -18.99 30.23 7.53
CA THR A 67 -19.57 30.69 8.81
C THR A 67 -19.25 32.16 9.09
N GLU A 68 -18.39 32.78 8.29
CA GLU A 68 -18.19 34.24 8.19
C GLU A 68 -19.07 34.80 7.08
#